data_AF-A0A951TXC2-F1
#
_entry.id   AF-A0A951TXC2-F1
#
_cell.length_a   1.000
_cell.length_b   1.000
_cell.length_c   1.000
_cell.angle_alpha   90.00
_cell.angle_beta   90.00
_cell.angle_gamma   90.00
#
_symmetry.space_group_name_H-M   'P 1'
#
loop_
_entity.id
_entity.type
_entity.pdbx_description
1 polymer ?
#
loop_
_entity_poly.entity_id
_entity_poly.type
_entity_poly.pdbx_seq_one_letter_code
_entity_poly.pdbx_strand_id
1 'polypeptide(L)' 'MLDIQKQSVVDETQQPIAVQISIADFEQIEEILENFGLVKLMEAETTERLSKQEALNYYQSLKDEYVDS' A
#
# COMPACT_ATOMS: atom_id res chain seq x y z
N MET A 1 8.36 -7.08 15.73
CA MET A 1 9.08 -6.00 15.02
C MET A 1 9.83 -6.67 13.89
N LEU A 2 9.78 -6.14 12.67
CA LEU A 2 10.54 -6.72 11.56
C LEU A 2 12.03 -6.67 11.91
N ASP A 3 12.74 -7.78 11.67
CA ASP A 3 14.19 -7.86 11.88
C ASP A 3 14.91 -7.32 10.64
N ILE A 4 14.98 -5.98 10.55
CA ILE A 4 15.56 -5.27 9.42
C ILE A 4 17.02 -4.98 9.70
N GLN A 5 17.91 -5.57 8.89
CA GLN A 5 19.34 -5.31 8.96
C GLN A 5 19.65 -3.94 8.35
N LYS A 6 19.86 -2.94 9.20
CA LYS A 6 20.08 -1.55 8.79
C LYS A 6 21.51 -1.09 9.08
N GLN A 7 22.04 -0.30 8.16
CA GLN A 7 23.32 0.40 8.31
C GLN A 7 23.09 1.90 8.25
N SER A 8 23.78 2.66 9.09
CA SER A 8 23.73 4.13 9.05
C SER A 8 24.82 4.66 8.13
N VAL A 9 24.44 5.54 7.20
CA VAL A 9 25.39 6.34 6.43
C VAL A 9 25.59 7.65 7.18
N VAL A 10 26.85 8.00 7.44
CA VAL A 10 27.22 9.21 8.21
C VAL A 10 27.99 10.21 7.35
N ASP A 11 27.88 11.49 7.69
CA ASP A 11 28.66 12.58 7.08
C ASP A 11 30.07 12.72 7.69
N GLU A 12 30.84 13.73 7.24
CA GLU A 12 32.18 14.03 7.74
C GLU A 12 32.25 14.40 9.23
N THR A 13 31.13 14.80 9.83
CA THR A 13 30.99 15.10 11.26
C THR A 13 30.43 13.92 12.07
N GLN A 14 30.36 12.74 11.45
CA GLN A 14 29.77 11.52 12.00
C GLN A 14 28.27 11.64 12.31
N GLN A 15 27.56 12.58 11.68
CA GLN A 15 26.11 12.66 11.82
C GLN A 15 25.44 11.68 10.84
N PRO A 16 24.48 10.85 11.29
CA PRO A 16 23.70 10.00 10.42
C PRO A 16 22.86 10.83 9.44
N ILE A 17 23.03 10.60 8.14
CA ILE A 17 22.31 11.31 7.07
C ILE A 17 21.39 10.40 6.26
N ALA A 18 21.62 9.08 6.29
CA ALA A 18 20.75 8.11 5.66
C ALA A 18 20.81 6.75 6.37
N VAL A 19 19.81 5.91 6.10
CA VAL A 19 19.77 4.51 6.50
C VAL A 19 19.77 3.66 5.24
N GLN A 20 20.67 2.69 5.18
CA GLN A 20 20.73 1.70 4.14
C GLN A 20 20.13 0.39 4.64
N ILE A 21 19.23 -0.16 3.84
CA ILE A 21 18.58 -1.47 4.02
C ILE A 21 18.62 -2.23 2.69
N SER A 22 18.32 -3.52 2.72
CA SER A 22 18.16 -4.27 1.47
C SER A 22 16.92 -3.77 0.71
N ILE A 23 16.91 -3.95 -0.62
CA ILE A 23 15.73 -3.61 -1.43
C ILE A 23 14.51 -4.42 -0.97
N ALA A 24 14.69 -5.69 -0.61
CA ALA A 24 13.61 -6.54 -0.11
C ALA A 24 13.00 -5.99 1.19
N ASP A 25 13.83 -5.50 2.11
CA ASP A 25 13.33 -4.87 3.34
C ASP A 25 12.60 -3.56 3.05
N PHE A 26 13.08 -2.76 2.09
CA PHE A 26 12.41 -1.54 1.66
C PHE A 26 11.03 -1.84 1.06
N GLU A 27 10.95 -2.79 0.13
CA GLU A 27 9.69 -3.21 -0.50
C GLU A 27 8.69 -3.75 0.53
N GLN A 28 9.17 -4.52 1.51
CA GLN A 28 8.31 -5.02 2.60
C GLN A 28 7.75 -3.88 3.46
N ILE A 29 8.54 -2.84 3.73
CA ILE A 29 8.08 -1.66 4.46
C ILE A 29 6.99 -0.93 3.66
N GLU A 30 7.23 -0.69 2.37
CA GLU A 30 6.26 -0.04 1.48
C GLU A 30 4.94 -0.83 1.43
N GLU A 31 4.99 -2.15 1.22
CA GLU A 31 3.80 -3.01 1.18
C GLU A 31 2.97 -2.88 2.47
N ILE A 32 3.61 -2.84 3.63
CA ILE A 32 2.92 -2.70 4.92
C ILE A 32 2.25 -1.32 5.04
N LEU A 33 2.95 -0.26 4.63
CA LEU A 33 2.42 1.11 4.67
C LEU A 33 1.26 1.29 3.70
N GLU A 34 1.38 0.76 2.48
CA GLU A 34 0.32 0.78 1.47
C GLU A 34 -0.91 -0.01 1.92
N ASN A 35 -0.72 -1.24 2.41
CA ASN A 35 -1.82 -2.06 2.93
C ASN A 35 -2.53 -1.37 4.10
N PHE A 36 -1.80 -0.75 5.02
CA PHE A 36 -2.39 0.01 6.10
C PHE A 36 -3.21 1.21 5.59
N GLY A 37 -2.64 1.98 4.66
CA GLY A 37 -3.31 3.12 4.03
C GLY A 37 -4.59 2.69 3.32
N LEU A 38 -4.53 1.60 2.55
CA LEU A 38 -5.68 1.03 1.85
C LEU A 38 -6.80 0.64 2.81
N VAL A 39 -6.48 -0.07 3.90
CA VAL A 39 -7.46 -0.42 4.92
C VAL A 39 -8.12 0.84 5.51
N LYS A 40 -7.35 1.90 5.78
CA LYS A 40 -7.91 3.15 6.30
C LYS A 40 -8.84 3.87 5.31
N LEU A 41 -8.51 3.84 4.02
CA LEU A 41 -9.39 4.35 2.99
C LEU A 41 -10.69 3.54 2.90
N MET A 42 -10.59 2.21 2.98
CA MET A 42 -11.76 1.32 2.98
C MET A 42 -12.63 1.48 4.24
N GLU A 43 -12.04 1.74 5.41
CA GLU A 43 -12.76 1.97 6.66
C GLU A 43 -13.47 3.34 6.71
N ALA A 44 -12.91 4.36 6.06
CA ALA A 44 -13.50 5.69 5.99
C ALA A 44 -14.79 5.70 5.13
N GLU A 45 -14.87 4.80 4.15
CA GLU A 45 -16.02 4.62 3.28
C GLU A 45 -17.09 3.75 3.97
N THR A 46 -18.21 4.36 4.34
CA THR A 46 -19.38 3.65 4.92
C THR A 46 -20.26 2.99 3.86
N THR A 47 -19.65 2.55 2.75
CA THR A 47 -20.37 1.96 1.63
C THR A 47 -21.01 0.63 2.01
N GLU A 48 -22.19 0.37 1.44
CA GLU A 48 -22.90 -0.88 1.63
C GLU A 48 -22.06 -2.06 1.12
N ARG A 49 -21.97 -3.13 1.92
CA ARG A 49 -21.29 -4.35 1.51
C ARG A 49 -22.19 -5.13 0.55
N LEU A 50 -21.81 -5.17 -0.71
CA LEU A 50 -22.51 -5.96 -1.73
C LEU A 50 -22.28 -7.46 -1.53
N SER A 51 -23.31 -8.26 -1.80
CA SER A 51 -23.13 -9.70 -2.02
C SER A 51 -22.26 -9.96 -3.25
N LYS A 52 -21.69 -11.17 -3.37
CA LYS A 52 -20.90 -11.55 -4.54
C LYS A 52 -21.63 -11.29 -5.86
N GLN A 53 -22.93 -11.58 -5.92
CA GLN A 53 -23.71 -11.39 -7.14
C GLN A 53 -23.89 -9.91 -7.47
N GLU A 54 -24.22 -9.09 -6.47
CA GLU A 54 -24.36 -7.64 -6.63
C GLU A 54 -23.02 -6.99 -7.02
N ALA A 55 -21.91 -7.41 -6.40
CA ALA A 55 -20.58 -6.93 -6.74
C ALA A 55 -20.18 -7.27 -8.19
N LEU A 56 -20.48 -8.49 -8.66
CA LEU A 56 -20.23 -8.89 -10.04
C LEU A 56 -21.09 -8.09 -11.03
N ASN A 57 -22.37 -7.90 -10.72
CA ASN A 57 -23.28 -7.10 -11.56
C ASN A 57 -22.84 -5.64 -11.64
N TYR A 58 -22.47 -5.05 -10.50
CA TYR A 58 -21.96 -3.68 -10.42
C TYR A 58 -20.63 -3.50 -11.18
N TYR A 59 -19.71 -4.46 -11.04
CA TYR A 59 -18.47 -4.44 -11.79
C TYR A 59 -18.72 -4.54 -13.31
N GLN A 60 -19.69 -5.35 -13.73
CA GLN A 60 -20.08 -5.44 -15.13
C GLN A 60 -20.67 -4.12 -15.63
N SER A 61 -21.55 -3.46 -14.86
CA SER A 61 -22.11 -2.16 -15.26
C SER A 61 -21.03 -1.08 -15.40
N LEU A 62 -20.02 -1.07 -14.52
CA LEU A 62 -18.88 -0.16 -14.67
C LEU A 62 -18.10 -0.44 -15.96
N LYS A 63 -17.87 -1.71 -16.32
CA LYS A 63 -17.22 -2.03 -17.60
C LYS A 63 -18.04 -1.55 -18.79
N ASP A 64 -19.34 -1.74 -18.75
CA ASP A 64 -20.23 -1.34 -19.85
C ASP A 64 -20.33 0.21 -19.96
N GLU A 65 -20.14 0.94 -18.87
CA GLU A 65 -20.11 2.40 -18.82
C GLU A 65 -18.75 2.99 -19.27
N TYR A 66 -17.64 2.31 -18.99
CA TYR A 66 -16.27 2.84 -19.16
C TYR A 66 -15.41 2.09 -20.19
N VAL A 67 -15.92 1.09 -20.91
CA VAL A 67 -15.23 0.42 -22.04
C VAL A 67 -15.89 0.79 -23.38
N ASP A 68 -15.20 1.71 -24.08
CA ASP A 68 -15.32 2.19 -25.46
C ASP A 68 -16.64 2.82 -25.97
N SER A 69 -16.54 4.13 -26.26
CA SER A 69 -16.54 4.56 -27.67
C SER A 69 -15.11 4.80 -28.12
#